data_AF-A0A3D0RTR7-F1
#
_entry.id   AF-A0A3D0RTR7-F1
#
_cell.length_a   1.000
_cell.length_b   1.000
_cell.length_c   1.000
_cell.angle_alpha   90.00
_cell.angle_beta   90.00
_cell.angle_gamma   90.00
#
_symmetry.space_group_name_H-M   'P 1'
#
loop_
_entity.id
_entity.type
_entity.pdbx_description
1 polymer ?
#
loop_
_entity_poly.entity_id
_entity_poly.type
_entity_poly.pdbx_seq_one_letter_code
_entity_poly.pdbx_strand_id
1 'polypeptide(L)'
;DRLGKTIVFAKNQAHAEFIEQRFNVAYPEYGGEFARVITHQTTYAQSLIDNFSQPDKAPHIAISVDMLDTGIDVPEVVNLVFFKMVRSKSKFWQMIGRGTRLRPDLFGPGEDKKDFFVFDFCGNLDYFSQDLPGSEGSLQKSLTQRLFESRLGLVVALDRADAERHLRDSTADWLHEIVAGMTLDNFLVRAHREQVERWAGREAWATVSNEDATEILEHLAGLPSTVRDPDEDAKRFDLLVLRRQLAQLEGDAVASERIRETIQAIATALLPKKNIPSVAEQLALIDEVAGDQWWVDVALPMLEVMRLRLRGLVRFVEKTKQNPVYTDFEDTVDEPTLVDLPQVTSGMNWERFRAKAQAYLKEHEDHVALQRLRRNKQLTPEDLDSLAEMLIASSGDQQVDLAWVTERAGALGPFIRSLVGLDRASASEAFANYLDDTKFSVDQIRFVSLIIEELTSNGIMEPARLYESPYVDHGHVDVIFPNDFEVIVDILRDVNAHAVPGGAA
;
A
#
# COMPACT_ATOMS: atom_id res chain seq x y z
N ASP A 1 -13.43 5.01 -12.86
CA ASP A 1 -13.96 6.22 -12.18
C ASP A 1 -14.57 5.93 -10.80
N ARG A 2 -14.09 4.88 -10.10
CA ARG A 2 -14.64 4.41 -8.83
C ARG A 2 -13.48 4.16 -7.88
N LEU A 3 -13.63 4.52 -6.61
CA LEU A 3 -12.62 4.23 -5.60
C LEU A 3 -12.38 2.72 -5.51
N GLY A 4 -11.11 2.32 -5.46
CA GLY A 4 -10.73 0.93 -5.24
C GLY A 4 -11.22 0.40 -3.88
N LYS A 5 -11.33 -0.93 -3.75
CA LYS A 5 -11.80 -1.55 -2.51
C LYS A 5 -10.87 -1.15 -1.36
N THR A 6 -11.48 -0.63 -0.30
CA THR A 6 -10.78 -0.02 0.82
C THR A 6 -11.21 -0.67 2.13
N ILE A 7 -10.25 -1.00 3.00
CA ILE A 7 -10.53 -1.47 4.36
C ILE A 7 -10.08 -0.39 5.34
N VAL A 8 -11.00 0.03 6.21
CA VAL A 8 -10.72 0.98 7.31
C VAL A 8 -10.72 0.23 8.63
N PHE A 9 -9.59 0.23 9.31
CA PHE A 9 -9.42 -0.41 10.61
C PHE A 9 -9.75 0.57 11.74
N ALA A 10 -10.97 0.47 12.24
CA ALA A 10 -11.48 1.33 13.30
C ALA A 10 -11.15 0.80 14.70
N LYS A 11 -10.98 1.72 15.65
CA LYS A 11 -10.62 1.42 17.05
C LYS A 11 -11.67 0.58 17.79
N ASN A 12 -12.95 0.90 17.62
CA ASN A 12 -14.08 0.24 18.29
C ASN A 12 -15.38 0.50 17.51
N GLN A 13 -16.49 -0.11 17.94
CA GLN A 13 -17.79 -0.03 17.27
C GLN A 13 -18.26 1.42 17.06
N ALA A 14 -18.28 2.21 18.13
CA ALA A 14 -18.71 3.61 18.06
C ALA A 14 -17.84 4.44 17.11
N HIS A 15 -16.52 4.16 17.05
CA HIS A 15 -15.64 4.81 16.10
C HIS A 15 -15.97 4.40 14.65
N ALA A 16 -16.23 3.11 14.39
CA ALA A 16 -16.60 2.63 13.07
C ALA A 16 -17.90 3.28 12.56
N GLU A 17 -18.93 3.33 13.41
CA GLU A 17 -20.21 3.98 13.12
C GLU A 17 -20.03 5.49 12.86
N PHE A 18 -19.17 6.14 13.63
CA PHE A 18 -18.86 7.56 13.42
C PHE A 18 -18.17 7.80 12.08
N ILE A 19 -17.23 6.95 11.67
CA ILE A 19 -16.56 7.04 10.36
C ILE A 19 -17.60 6.91 9.23
N GLU A 20 -18.47 5.90 9.30
CA GLU A 20 -19.55 5.68 8.33
C GLU A 20 -20.49 6.89 8.25
N GLN A 21 -20.92 7.41 9.40
CA GLN A 21 -21.78 8.60 9.47
C GLN A 21 -21.11 9.82 8.82
N ARG A 22 -19.83 10.08 9.12
CA ARG A 22 -19.10 11.22 8.54
C ARG A 22 -18.90 11.07 7.04
N PHE A 23 -18.63 9.85 6.57
CA PHE A 23 -18.54 9.57 5.13
C PHE A 23 -19.86 9.84 4.42
N ASN A 24 -20.98 9.35 4.97
CA ASN A 24 -22.30 9.50 4.36
C ASN A 24 -22.78 10.97 4.35
N VAL A 25 -22.37 11.78 5.33
CA VAL A 25 -22.62 13.23 5.32
C VAL A 25 -21.80 13.95 4.25
N ALA A 26 -20.54 13.53 4.04
CA ALA A 26 -19.67 14.14 3.04
C ALA A 26 -20.04 13.74 1.60
N TYR A 27 -20.57 12.53 1.41
CA TYR A 27 -20.90 11.96 0.09
C TYR A 27 -22.33 11.39 0.06
N PRO A 28 -23.36 12.24 0.20
CA PRO A 28 -24.76 11.81 0.25
C PRO A 28 -25.23 11.07 -1.01
N GLU A 29 -24.60 11.34 -2.16
CA GLU A 29 -24.89 10.73 -3.46
C GLU A 29 -24.67 9.21 -3.52
N TYR A 30 -23.97 8.64 -2.53
CA TYR A 30 -23.80 7.20 -2.40
C TYR A 30 -24.91 6.50 -1.60
N GLY A 31 -25.90 7.25 -1.08
CA GLY A 31 -27.07 6.68 -0.40
C GLY A 31 -26.76 5.85 0.86
N GLY A 32 -25.55 5.98 1.43
CA GLY A 32 -25.13 5.22 2.61
C GLY A 32 -24.77 3.76 2.34
N GLU A 33 -24.60 3.34 1.08
CA GLU A 33 -24.24 1.95 0.74
C GLU A 33 -22.75 1.77 0.45
N PHE A 34 -22.05 2.85 0.09
CA PHE A 34 -20.68 2.80 -0.39
C PHE A 34 -19.67 2.47 0.71
N ALA A 35 -19.84 3.08 1.89
CA ALA A 35 -19.08 2.76 3.10
C ALA A 35 -20.00 2.05 4.09
N ARG A 36 -19.60 0.86 4.57
CA ARG A 36 -20.39 0.09 5.54
C ARG A 36 -19.58 -0.42 6.70
N VAL A 37 -20.17 -0.37 7.90
CA VAL A 37 -19.60 -0.98 9.11
C VAL A 37 -19.81 -2.50 9.10
N ILE A 38 -18.70 -3.24 9.12
CA ILE A 38 -18.66 -4.70 9.12
C ILE A 38 -17.96 -5.17 10.40
N THR A 39 -18.77 -5.50 11.41
CA THR A 39 -18.32 -6.03 12.72
C THR A 39 -19.16 -7.23 13.16
N HIS A 40 -18.76 -7.88 14.25
CA HIS A 40 -19.51 -9.00 14.84
C HIS A 40 -20.92 -8.62 15.29
N GLN A 41 -21.20 -7.33 15.50
CA GLN A 41 -22.51 -6.84 15.91
C GLN A 41 -23.41 -6.51 14.70
N THR A 42 -22.84 -6.42 13.50
CA THR A 42 -23.60 -6.08 12.29
C THR A 42 -24.52 -7.22 11.89
N THR A 43 -25.83 -6.94 11.78
CA THR A 43 -26.80 -7.89 11.23
C THR A 43 -26.46 -8.16 9.76
N TYR A 44 -26.36 -9.43 9.37
CA TYR A 44 -25.95 -9.86 8.02
C TYR A 44 -24.50 -9.50 7.63
N ALA A 45 -23.57 -9.45 8.60
CA ALA A 45 -22.14 -9.21 8.32
C ALA A 45 -21.58 -10.10 7.19
N GLN A 46 -21.93 -11.40 7.16
CA GLN A 46 -21.49 -12.30 6.10
C GLN A 46 -21.95 -11.86 4.70
N SER A 47 -23.20 -11.41 4.56
CA SER A 47 -23.70 -10.93 3.28
C SER A 47 -22.98 -9.65 2.83
N LEU A 48 -22.62 -8.77 3.76
CA LEU A 48 -21.85 -7.57 3.45
C LEU A 48 -20.42 -7.92 3.03
N ILE A 49 -19.81 -8.93 3.67
CA ILE A 49 -18.50 -9.47 3.28
C ILE A 49 -18.57 -10.07 1.89
N ASP A 50 -19.57 -10.90 1.60
CA ASP A 50 -19.74 -11.54 0.30
C ASP A 50 -19.96 -10.51 -0.82
N ASN A 51 -20.70 -9.43 -0.53
CA ASN A 51 -20.88 -8.32 -1.45
C ASN A 51 -19.58 -7.50 -1.60
N PHE A 52 -18.86 -7.24 -0.52
CA PHE A 52 -17.58 -6.52 -0.56
C PHE A 52 -16.54 -7.27 -1.40
N SER A 53 -16.52 -8.61 -1.34
CA SER A 53 -15.66 -9.48 -2.15
C SER A 53 -16.00 -9.48 -3.64
N GLN A 54 -17.19 -9.00 -4.03
CA GLN A 54 -17.58 -8.89 -5.43
C GLN A 54 -17.18 -7.51 -6.00
N PRO A 55 -16.51 -7.47 -7.18
CA PRO A 55 -15.99 -6.23 -7.75
C PRO A 55 -17.01 -5.10 -7.86
N ASP A 56 -18.18 -5.44 -8.38
CA ASP A 56 -19.19 -4.45 -8.76
C ASP A 56 -20.24 -4.18 -7.70
N LYS A 57 -20.17 -4.86 -6.55
CA LYS A 57 -21.15 -4.69 -5.48
C LYS A 57 -20.63 -3.79 -4.38
N ALA A 58 -21.55 -2.98 -3.86
CA ALA A 58 -21.36 -2.23 -2.63
C ALA A 58 -21.39 -3.20 -1.42
N PRO A 59 -20.62 -2.93 -0.34
CA PRO A 59 -19.81 -1.73 -0.13
C PRO A 59 -18.49 -1.74 -0.92
N HIS A 60 -17.91 -0.54 -1.11
CA HIS A 60 -16.55 -0.34 -1.63
C HIS A 60 -15.55 0.08 -0.53
N ILE A 61 -16.05 0.62 0.58
CA ILE A 61 -15.29 0.85 1.80
C ILE A 61 -15.88 -0.02 2.91
N ALA A 62 -15.06 -0.93 3.44
CA ALA A 62 -15.44 -1.74 4.58
C ALA A 62 -14.77 -1.21 5.85
N ILE A 63 -15.58 -0.72 6.79
CA ILE A 63 -15.09 -0.20 8.07
C ILE A 63 -15.21 -1.32 9.11
N SER A 64 -14.10 -1.79 9.65
CA SER A 64 -14.09 -2.97 10.53
C SER A 64 -13.42 -2.73 11.86
N VAL A 65 -13.91 -3.49 12.84
CA VAL A 65 -13.35 -3.65 14.18
C VAL A 65 -13.04 -5.13 14.35
N ASP A 66 -11.76 -5.50 14.16
CA ASP A 66 -11.18 -6.83 14.35
C ASP A 66 -11.74 -7.98 13.46
N MET A 67 -12.91 -7.82 12.84
CA MET A 67 -13.55 -8.86 12.02
C MET A 67 -12.84 -9.07 10.69
N LEU A 68 -12.39 -8.00 10.02
CA LEU A 68 -11.63 -8.10 8.76
C LEU A 68 -10.12 -8.30 8.97
N ASP A 69 -9.64 -8.36 10.21
CA ASP A 69 -8.22 -8.57 10.51
C ASP A 69 -7.80 -10.00 10.10
N THR A 70 -8.72 -10.98 10.11
CA THR A 70 -8.46 -12.40 9.80
C THR A 70 -9.53 -13.04 8.91
N GLY A 71 -9.13 -13.77 7.86
CA GLY A 71 -9.97 -14.78 7.20
C GLY A 71 -10.79 -14.35 5.98
N ILE A 72 -10.65 -13.11 5.50
CA ILE A 72 -11.37 -12.62 4.30
C ILE A 72 -10.37 -12.32 3.19
N ASP A 73 -10.61 -12.91 2.02
CA ASP A 73 -9.71 -12.86 0.87
C ASP A 73 -10.36 -12.04 -0.25
N VAL A 74 -9.96 -10.78 -0.37
CA VAL A 74 -10.48 -9.83 -1.37
C VAL A 74 -9.30 -9.29 -2.15
N PRO A 75 -8.91 -9.93 -3.26
CA PRO A 75 -7.72 -9.54 -4.02
C PRO A 75 -7.74 -8.09 -4.53
N GLU A 76 -8.93 -7.50 -4.69
CA GLU A 76 -9.13 -6.13 -5.18
C GLU A 76 -8.84 -5.03 -4.17
N VAL A 77 -8.56 -5.38 -2.90
CA VAL A 77 -8.26 -4.38 -1.88
C VAL A 77 -6.96 -3.69 -2.25
N VAL A 78 -7.04 -2.39 -2.56
CA VAL A 78 -5.89 -1.56 -2.95
C VAL A 78 -5.60 -0.48 -1.92
N ASN A 79 -6.46 -0.30 -0.92
CA ASN A 79 -6.29 0.71 0.12
C ASN A 79 -6.53 0.10 1.51
N LEU A 80 -5.57 0.28 2.41
CA LEU A 80 -5.67 -0.06 3.83
C LEU A 80 -5.54 1.20 4.68
N VAL A 81 -6.53 1.49 5.51
CA VAL A 81 -6.54 2.68 6.36
C VAL A 81 -6.44 2.28 7.83
N PHE A 82 -5.29 2.53 8.44
CA PHE A 82 -5.06 2.31 9.86
C PHE A 82 -5.55 3.52 10.66
N PHE A 83 -6.79 3.42 11.14
CA PHE A 83 -7.41 4.43 12.02
C PHE A 83 -7.50 3.94 13.47
N LYS A 84 -6.57 3.08 13.86
CA LYS A 84 -6.39 2.57 15.22
C LYS A 84 -4.90 2.30 15.48
N MET A 85 -4.48 2.46 16.74
CA MET A 85 -3.17 1.99 17.19
C MET A 85 -3.18 0.45 17.28
N VAL A 86 -2.19 -0.19 16.68
CA VAL A 86 -2.01 -1.64 16.65
C VAL A 86 -0.80 -1.98 17.51
N ARG A 87 -1.05 -2.63 18.65
CA ARG A 87 0.01 -2.98 19.61
C ARG A 87 0.66 -4.34 19.34
N SER A 88 -0.01 -5.20 18.57
CA SER A 88 0.48 -6.55 18.27
C SER A 88 1.09 -6.59 16.88
N LYS A 89 2.38 -6.94 16.81
CA LYS A 89 3.10 -7.14 15.54
C LYS A 89 2.39 -8.16 14.64
N SER A 90 1.87 -9.24 15.23
CA SER A 90 1.14 -10.26 14.47
C SER A 90 -0.15 -9.72 13.86
N LYS A 91 -0.94 -8.92 14.60
CA LYS A 91 -2.15 -8.30 14.06
C LYS A 91 -1.82 -7.29 12.96
N PHE A 92 -0.78 -6.48 13.17
CA PHE A 92 -0.32 -5.51 12.18
C PHE A 92 0.00 -6.18 10.84
N TRP A 93 0.80 -7.26 10.84
CA TRP A 93 1.11 -8.00 9.61
C TRP A 93 -0.10 -8.72 9.01
N GLN A 94 -1.04 -9.20 9.81
CA GLN A 94 -2.30 -9.74 9.31
C GLN A 94 -3.14 -8.68 8.58
N MET A 95 -3.16 -7.45 9.10
CA MET A 95 -3.86 -6.32 8.49
C MET A 95 -3.18 -5.89 7.19
N ILE A 96 -1.85 -5.74 7.17
CA ILE A 96 -1.07 -5.45 5.95
C ILE A 96 -1.27 -6.53 4.88
N GLY A 97 -1.29 -7.80 5.28
CA GLY A 97 -1.53 -8.94 4.38
C GLY A 97 -2.87 -8.91 3.65
N ARG A 98 -3.82 -8.05 4.03
CA ARG A 98 -5.07 -7.85 3.28
C ARG A 98 -4.86 -7.18 1.93
N GLY A 99 -3.79 -6.39 1.79
CA GLY A 99 -3.44 -5.70 0.55
C GLY A 99 -2.52 -6.48 -0.39
N THR A 100 -1.86 -7.55 0.07
CA THR A 100 -0.75 -8.18 -0.68
C THR A 100 -1.20 -9.16 -1.77
N ARG A 101 -2.50 -9.46 -1.87
CA ARG A 101 -3.03 -10.36 -2.89
C ARG A 101 -2.95 -9.72 -4.27
N LEU A 102 -2.35 -10.45 -5.21
CA LEU A 102 -2.32 -10.08 -6.62
C LEU A 102 -3.71 -10.19 -7.23
N ARG A 103 -4.03 -9.26 -8.13
CA ARG A 103 -5.28 -9.27 -8.87
C ARG A 103 -4.99 -8.89 -10.33
N PRO A 104 -5.06 -9.86 -11.26
CA PRO A 104 -4.91 -9.55 -12.66
C PRO A 104 -6.01 -8.63 -13.17
N ASP A 105 -5.65 -7.78 -14.13
CA ASP A 105 -6.55 -6.88 -14.84
C ASP A 105 -7.36 -5.92 -13.92
N LEU A 106 -6.82 -5.53 -12.75
CA LEU A 106 -7.56 -4.72 -11.78
C LEU A 106 -7.76 -3.28 -12.26
N PHE A 107 -6.70 -2.68 -12.79
CA PHE A 107 -6.71 -1.29 -13.28
C PHE A 107 -7.12 -1.22 -14.76
N GLY A 108 -7.04 -2.36 -15.45
CA GLY A 108 -7.45 -2.52 -16.82
C GLY A 108 -6.89 -3.82 -17.43
N PRO A 109 -7.33 -4.25 -18.63
CA PRO A 109 -6.74 -5.41 -19.29
C PRO A 109 -5.22 -5.25 -19.49
N GLY A 110 -4.45 -6.18 -18.93
CA GLY A 110 -2.99 -6.17 -18.88
C GLY A 110 -2.38 -5.34 -17.75
N GLU A 111 -3.20 -4.63 -16.97
CA GLU A 111 -2.78 -3.80 -15.84
C GLU A 111 -3.18 -4.46 -14.51
N ASP A 112 -2.29 -5.35 -14.07
CA ASP A 112 -2.43 -6.09 -12.84
C ASP A 112 -2.19 -5.20 -11.62
N LYS A 113 -2.78 -5.58 -10.50
CA LYS A 113 -2.44 -5.02 -9.20
C LYS A 113 -1.02 -5.41 -8.80
N LYS A 114 -0.11 -4.43 -8.78
CA LYS A 114 1.29 -4.58 -8.39
C LYS A 114 1.56 -4.14 -6.95
N ASP A 115 0.78 -3.18 -6.48
CA ASP A 115 0.93 -2.53 -5.18
C ASP A 115 -0.44 -2.24 -4.54
N PHE A 116 -0.39 -1.64 -3.35
CA PHE A 116 -1.53 -1.14 -2.60
C PHE A 116 -1.06 -0.02 -1.66
N PHE A 117 -1.97 0.88 -1.32
CA PHE A 117 -1.69 1.99 -0.42
C PHE A 117 -2.02 1.64 1.03
N VAL A 118 -1.16 2.13 1.93
CA VAL A 118 -1.35 2.08 3.38
C VAL A 118 -1.41 3.50 3.90
N PHE A 119 -2.56 3.88 4.46
CA PHE A 119 -2.78 5.17 5.11
C PHE A 119 -2.73 4.98 6.62
N ASP A 120 -1.70 5.49 7.28
CA ASP A 120 -1.51 5.31 8.71
C ASP A 120 -1.67 6.61 9.50
N PHE A 121 -2.82 6.75 10.15
CA PHE A 121 -3.16 7.93 10.94
C PHE A 121 -2.71 7.82 12.41
N CYS A 122 -2.12 6.69 12.81
CA CYS A 122 -1.79 6.39 14.21
C CYS A 122 -0.31 6.07 14.45
N GLY A 123 0.56 6.21 13.44
CA GLY A 123 2.01 5.98 13.57
C GLY A 123 2.37 4.51 13.88
N ASN A 124 1.58 3.57 13.37
CA ASN A 124 1.85 2.14 13.47
C ASN A 124 3.11 1.72 12.69
N LEU A 125 3.36 2.31 11.51
CA LEU A 125 4.55 2.02 10.71
C LEU A 125 5.83 2.36 11.49
N ASP A 126 5.89 3.58 12.02
CA ASP A 126 6.98 4.06 12.89
C ASP A 126 7.14 3.18 14.13
N TYR A 127 6.02 2.82 14.77
CA TYR A 127 6.03 1.98 15.97
C TYR A 127 6.62 0.58 15.72
N PHE A 128 6.42 0.02 14.52
CA PHE A 128 7.03 -1.26 14.13
C PHE A 128 8.38 -1.10 13.40
N SER A 129 8.97 0.10 13.46
CA SER A 129 10.25 0.48 12.85
C SER A 129 10.33 0.07 11.39
N GLN A 130 9.26 0.35 10.64
CA GLN A 130 9.20 0.09 9.21
C GLN A 130 9.51 1.41 8.50
N ASP A 131 10.74 1.59 8.03
CA ASP A 131 11.12 2.67 7.11
C ASP A 131 10.53 2.38 5.73
N LEU A 132 9.21 2.44 5.61
CA LEU A 132 8.50 2.30 4.34
C LEU A 132 8.60 3.60 3.55
N PRO A 133 8.86 3.54 2.23
CA PRO A 133 8.89 4.74 1.40
C PRO A 133 7.51 5.42 1.45
N GLY A 134 7.51 6.71 1.79
CA GLY A 134 6.33 7.55 1.64
C GLY A 134 6.09 7.84 0.16
N SER A 135 4.83 7.93 -0.23
CA SER A 135 4.42 8.50 -1.51
C SER A 135 3.36 9.54 -1.22
N GLU A 136 3.47 10.72 -1.83
CA GLU A 136 2.38 11.71 -1.78
C GLU A 136 1.14 11.23 -2.53
N GLY A 137 1.27 10.14 -3.32
CA GLY A 137 0.28 9.70 -4.27
C GLY A 137 0.10 10.73 -5.40
N SER A 138 -0.36 10.27 -6.56
CA SER A 138 -0.80 11.16 -7.63
C SER A 138 -2.28 10.95 -7.85
N LEU A 139 -3.04 12.05 -7.89
CA LEU A 139 -4.46 12.01 -8.19
C LEU A 139 -4.62 12.02 -9.72
N GLN A 140 -4.73 10.83 -10.32
CA GLN A 140 -5.12 10.73 -11.73
C GLN A 140 -6.48 11.42 -11.94
N LYS A 141 -6.57 12.25 -12.99
CA LYS A 141 -7.82 12.95 -13.33
C LYS A 141 -8.93 11.95 -13.61
N SER A 142 -10.01 12.08 -12.86
CA SER A 142 -11.20 11.24 -13.01
C SER A 142 -11.82 11.39 -14.42
N LEU A 143 -12.59 10.40 -14.87
CA LEU A 143 -13.25 10.51 -16.17
C LEU A 143 -14.26 11.66 -16.19
N THR A 144 -14.94 11.86 -15.05
CA THR A 144 -15.84 12.99 -14.82
C THR A 144 -15.10 14.33 -14.90
N GLN A 145 -13.91 14.43 -14.31
CA GLN A 145 -13.08 15.63 -14.41
C GLN A 145 -12.68 15.89 -15.87
N ARG A 146 -12.16 14.88 -16.59
CA ARG A 146 -11.79 15.05 -18.01
C ARG A 146 -12.96 15.48 -18.89
N LEU A 147 -14.18 14.97 -18.61
CA LEU A 147 -15.41 15.39 -19.28
C LEU A 147 -15.76 16.85 -18.96
N PHE A 148 -15.66 17.23 -17.69
CA PHE A 148 -15.87 18.60 -17.26
C PHE A 148 -14.90 19.57 -17.96
N GLU A 149 -13.61 19.24 -17.98
CA GLU A 149 -12.57 20.02 -18.65
C GLU A 149 -12.85 20.15 -20.16
N SER A 150 -13.22 19.04 -20.83
CA SER A 150 -13.51 19.05 -22.27
C SER A 150 -14.77 19.86 -22.61
N ARG A 151 -15.81 19.80 -21.76
CA ARG A 151 -17.02 20.60 -21.95
C ARG A 151 -16.77 22.09 -21.71
N LEU A 152 -15.98 22.43 -20.71
CA LEU A 152 -15.58 23.82 -20.47
C LEU A 152 -14.76 24.36 -21.65
N GLY A 153 -13.81 23.58 -22.15
CA GLY A 153 -13.07 23.92 -23.37
C GLY A 153 -14.00 24.14 -24.56
N LEU A 154 -15.05 23.30 -24.70
CA LEU A 154 -16.02 23.44 -25.77
C LEU A 154 -16.83 24.75 -25.64
N VAL A 155 -17.27 25.11 -24.44
CA VAL A 155 -17.98 26.40 -24.20
C VAL A 155 -17.08 27.58 -24.58
N VAL A 156 -15.82 27.58 -24.14
CA VAL A 156 -14.86 28.66 -24.45
C VAL A 156 -14.60 28.76 -25.96
N ALA A 157 -14.44 27.62 -26.63
CA ALA A 157 -14.22 27.57 -28.08
C ALA A 157 -15.44 28.09 -28.87
N LEU A 158 -16.65 27.72 -28.44
CA LEU A 158 -17.91 28.19 -29.04
C LEU A 158 -18.14 29.69 -28.78
N ASP A 159 -17.83 30.20 -27.58
CA ASP A 159 -17.90 31.62 -27.25
C ASP A 159 -16.93 32.44 -28.11
N ARG A 160 -15.72 31.93 -28.35
CA ARG A 160 -14.73 32.57 -29.24
C ARG A 160 -15.19 32.60 -30.70
N ALA A 161 -15.86 31.54 -31.16
CA ALA A 161 -16.33 31.42 -32.54
C ALA A 161 -17.67 32.11 -32.80
N ASP A 162 -18.39 32.55 -31.76
CA ASP A 162 -19.79 33.01 -31.81
C ASP A 162 -20.69 32.05 -32.64
N ALA A 163 -20.52 30.74 -32.39
CA ALA A 163 -21.14 29.68 -33.18
C ALA A 163 -22.00 28.75 -32.32
N GLU A 164 -23.02 28.14 -32.93
CA GLU A 164 -23.82 27.04 -32.37
C GLU A 164 -24.35 27.30 -30.94
N ARG A 165 -25.03 28.43 -30.73
CA ARG A 165 -25.55 28.87 -29.41
C ARG A 165 -26.32 27.78 -28.65
N HIS A 166 -27.12 26.98 -29.35
CA HIS A 166 -27.86 25.89 -28.71
C HIS A 166 -26.95 24.81 -28.11
N LEU A 167 -25.86 24.44 -28.80
CA LEU A 167 -24.87 23.48 -28.30
C LEU A 167 -24.06 24.08 -27.15
N ARG A 168 -23.71 25.36 -27.27
CA ARG A 168 -23.02 26.12 -26.24
C ARG A 168 -23.85 26.18 -24.95
N ASP A 169 -25.12 26.54 -25.06
CA ASP A 169 -26.04 26.62 -23.92
C ASP A 169 -26.23 25.25 -23.28
N SER A 170 -26.55 24.20 -24.06
CA SER A 170 -26.73 22.86 -23.47
C SER A 170 -25.45 22.32 -22.79
N THR A 171 -24.27 22.70 -23.27
CA THR A 171 -22.99 22.34 -22.64
C THR A 171 -22.76 23.11 -21.35
N ALA A 172 -23.10 24.41 -21.33
CA ALA A 172 -23.04 25.24 -20.14
C ALA A 172 -24.06 24.81 -19.08
N ASP A 173 -25.27 24.38 -19.46
CA ASP A 173 -26.29 23.85 -18.56
C ASP A 173 -25.78 22.65 -17.78
N TRP A 174 -25.06 21.75 -18.46
CA TRP A 174 -24.46 20.59 -17.82
C TRP A 174 -23.37 20.98 -16.82
N LEU A 175 -22.49 21.93 -17.18
CA LEU A 175 -21.44 22.41 -16.27
C LEU A 175 -22.04 23.10 -15.04
N HIS A 176 -23.05 23.94 -15.27
CA HIS A 176 -23.84 24.58 -14.22
C HIS A 176 -24.50 23.54 -13.30
N GLU A 177 -25.14 22.51 -13.85
CA GLU A 177 -25.78 21.44 -13.07
C GLU A 177 -24.77 20.72 -12.17
N ILE A 178 -23.58 20.41 -12.69
CA ILE A 178 -22.51 19.78 -11.91
C ILE A 178 -22.05 20.70 -10.77
N VAL A 179 -21.80 21.99 -11.04
CA VAL A 179 -21.34 22.94 -10.00
C VAL A 179 -22.44 23.22 -8.98
N ALA A 180 -23.69 23.37 -9.40
CA ALA A 180 -24.83 23.55 -8.50
C ALA A 180 -25.08 22.32 -7.61
N GLY A 181 -24.67 21.12 -8.06
CA GLY A 181 -24.67 19.89 -7.26
C GLY A 181 -23.52 19.75 -6.27
N MET A 182 -22.56 20.69 -6.22
CA MET A 182 -21.46 20.65 -5.25
C MET A 182 -21.93 21.11 -3.87
N THR A 183 -21.88 20.21 -2.88
CA THR A 183 -22.39 20.50 -1.53
C THR A 183 -21.36 21.25 -0.68
N LEU A 184 -21.70 22.43 -0.18
CA LEU A 184 -20.81 23.23 0.70
C LEU A 184 -20.51 22.57 2.06
N ASP A 185 -21.29 21.55 2.42
CA ASP A 185 -21.05 20.72 3.60
C ASP A 185 -19.84 19.79 3.42
N ASN A 186 -19.53 19.40 2.17
CA ASN A 186 -18.35 18.60 1.84
C ASN A 186 -17.06 19.41 2.11
N PHE A 187 -16.10 18.79 2.77
CA PHE A 187 -14.88 19.46 3.21
C PHE A 187 -13.97 19.89 2.04
N LEU A 188 -13.96 19.15 0.93
CA LEU A 188 -13.22 19.51 -0.29
C LEU A 188 -13.86 20.74 -0.94
N VAL A 189 -15.17 20.71 -1.09
CA VAL A 189 -15.95 21.81 -1.71
C VAL A 189 -15.87 23.08 -0.87
N ARG A 190 -15.88 22.95 0.47
CA ARG A 190 -15.82 24.09 1.39
C ARG A 190 -14.59 24.97 1.20
N ALA A 191 -13.45 24.39 0.82
CA ALA A 191 -12.23 25.15 0.55
C ALA A 191 -12.37 26.07 -0.67
N HIS A 192 -13.29 25.77 -1.58
CA HIS A 192 -13.55 26.50 -2.83
C HIS A 192 -14.94 27.17 -2.84
N ARG A 193 -15.45 27.54 -1.65
CA ARG A 193 -16.81 28.05 -1.46
C ARG A 193 -17.12 29.26 -2.35
N GLU A 194 -16.20 30.22 -2.44
CA GLU A 194 -16.39 31.44 -3.22
C GLU A 194 -16.62 31.12 -4.71
N GLN A 195 -15.80 30.24 -5.27
CA GLN A 195 -15.89 29.81 -6.67
C GLN A 195 -17.18 29.02 -6.90
N VAL A 196 -17.54 28.11 -5.98
CA VAL A 196 -18.78 27.33 -6.08
C VAL A 196 -20.00 28.23 -6.04
N GLU A 197 -20.07 29.20 -5.12
CA GLU A 197 -21.21 30.13 -5.02
C GLU A 197 -21.34 31.01 -6.28
N ARG A 198 -20.21 31.47 -6.84
CA ARG A 198 -20.18 32.23 -8.10
C ARG A 198 -20.71 31.40 -9.28
N TRP A 199 -20.17 30.20 -9.47
CA TRP A 199 -20.44 29.37 -10.64
C TRP A 199 -21.68 28.46 -10.50
N ALA A 200 -22.28 28.39 -9.31
CA ALA A 200 -23.60 27.77 -9.13
C ALA A 200 -24.74 28.65 -9.70
N GLY A 201 -24.50 29.93 -9.94
CA GLY A 201 -25.47 30.82 -10.58
C GLY A 201 -25.48 30.62 -12.09
N ARG A 202 -26.65 30.32 -12.68
CA ARG A 202 -26.78 30.14 -14.13
C ARG A 202 -26.33 31.35 -14.96
N GLU A 203 -26.50 32.56 -14.44
CA GLU A 203 -26.11 33.81 -15.09
C GLU A 203 -24.59 33.90 -15.32
N ALA A 204 -23.77 33.32 -14.43
CA ALA A 204 -22.32 33.31 -14.56
C ALA A 204 -21.85 32.57 -15.82
N TRP A 205 -22.65 31.62 -16.31
CA TRP A 205 -22.35 30.85 -17.50
C TRP A 205 -22.73 31.56 -18.79
N ALA A 206 -23.30 32.77 -18.78
CA ALA A 206 -23.74 33.45 -20.01
C ALA A 206 -22.60 33.72 -21.00
N THR A 207 -21.39 33.98 -20.50
CA THR A 207 -20.16 34.12 -21.29
C THR A 207 -19.00 33.69 -20.42
N VAL A 208 -18.12 32.83 -20.93
CA VAL A 208 -16.98 32.31 -20.17
C VAL A 208 -15.69 32.78 -20.83
N SER A 209 -14.93 33.63 -20.14
CA SER A 209 -13.62 34.08 -20.63
C SER A 209 -12.55 32.98 -20.45
N ASN A 210 -11.37 33.16 -21.06
CA ASN A 210 -10.26 32.24 -20.82
C ASN A 210 -9.79 32.29 -19.35
N GLU A 211 -9.86 33.46 -18.69
CA GLU A 211 -9.48 33.63 -17.28
C GLU A 211 -10.47 32.88 -16.37
N ASP A 212 -11.77 33.04 -16.64
CA ASP A 212 -12.82 32.28 -15.96
C ASP A 212 -12.62 30.76 -16.12
N ALA A 213 -12.28 30.32 -17.33
CA ALA A 213 -12.04 28.91 -17.59
C ALA A 213 -10.85 28.38 -16.77
N THR A 214 -9.76 29.13 -16.65
CA THR A 214 -8.62 28.75 -15.79
C THR A 214 -9.05 28.62 -14.33
N GLU A 215 -9.79 29.59 -13.80
CA GLU A 215 -10.32 29.56 -12.42
C GLU A 215 -11.20 28.32 -12.17
N ILE A 216 -12.14 28.03 -13.08
CA ILE A 216 -13.03 26.87 -12.97
C ILE A 216 -12.22 25.56 -13.02
N LEU A 217 -11.22 25.45 -13.89
CA LEU A 217 -10.39 24.25 -14.02
C LEU A 217 -9.58 23.98 -12.75
N GLU A 218 -8.95 25.01 -12.18
CA GLU A 218 -8.13 24.88 -10.98
C GLU A 218 -8.96 24.54 -9.74
N HIS A 219 -10.14 25.12 -9.60
CA HIS A 219 -10.88 25.08 -8.35
C HIS A 219 -12.08 24.15 -8.35
N LEU A 220 -12.70 23.86 -9.49
CA LEU A 220 -14.00 23.18 -9.56
C LEU A 220 -13.97 21.82 -10.27
N ALA A 221 -13.10 21.64 -11.27
CA ALA A 221 -13.16 20.46 -12.15
C ALA A 221 -13.01 19.10 -11.45
N GLY A 222 -12.29 19.06 -10.31
CA GLY A 222 -12.06 17.85 -9.51
C GLY A 222 -13.00 17.65 -8.32
N LEU A 223 -13.93 18.58 -8.07
CA LEU A 223 -14.76 18.55 -6.86
C LEU A 223 -15.92 17.54 -6.94
N PRO A 224 -16.30 16.93 -5.81
CA PRO A 224 -17.44 16.03 -5.77
C PRO A 224 -18.75 16.80 -5.98
N SER A 225 -19.65 16.21 -6.78
CA SER A 225 -20.99 16.71 -7.05
C SER A 225 -22.02 15.60 -6.86
N THR A 226 -23.23 15.97 -6.44
CA THR A 226 -24.35 15.03 -6.32
C THR A 226 -24.86 14.55 -7.68
N VAL A 227 -24.53 15.26 -8.75
CA VAL A 227 -24.91 14.92 -10.12
C VAL A 227 -23.94 13.88 -10.66
N ARG A 228 -24.45 12.67 -10.93
CA ARG A 228 -23.62 11.53 -11.33
C ARG A 228 -24.18 10.81 -12.54
N ASP A 229 -23.27 10.43 -13.43
CA ASP A 229 -23.50 9.43 -14.48
C ASP A 229 -22.73 8.14 -14.12
N PRO A 230 -23.43 7.05 -13.76
CA PRO A 230 -22.80 5.77 -13.44
C PRO A 230 -22.33 5.00 -14.68
N ASP A 231 -22.76 5.39 -15.89
CA ASP A 231 -22.45 4.68 -17.13
C ASP A 231 -21.05 5.08 -17.63
N GLU A 232 -20.04 4.27 -17.30
CA GLU A 232 -18.65 4.50 -17.68
C GLU A 232 -18.45 4.46 -19.22
N ASP A 233 -19.14 3.56 -19.91
CA ASP A 233 -19.02 3.41 -21.37
C ASP A 233 -19.64 4.63 -22.08
N ALA A 234 -20.78 5.12 -21.59
CA ALA A 234 -21.37 6.37 -22.08
C ALA A 234 -20.45 7.58 -21.85
N LYS A 235 -19.82 7.69 -20.67
CA LYS A 235 -18.87 8.77 -20.37
C LYS A 235 -17.63 8.74 -21.27
N ARG A 236 -17.09 7.55 -21.57
CA ARG A 236 -15.96 7.41 -22.50
C ARG A 236 -16.35 7.86 -23.91
N PHE A 237 -17.53 7.48 -24.36
CA PHE A 237 -18.05 7.90 -25.66
C PHE A 237 -18.31 9.40 -25.71
N ASP A 238 -18.90 9.98 -24.67
CA ASP A 238 -19.08 11.42 -24.55
C ASP A 238 -17.74 12.17 -24.70
N LEU A 239 -16.70 11.71 -24.01
CA LEU A 239 -15.37 12.32 -24.06
C LEU A 239 -14.78 12.25 -25.47
N LEU A 240 -14.97 11.11 -26.15
CA LEU A 240 -14.53 10.91 -27.53
C LEU A 240 -15.20 11.92 -28.47
N VAL A 241 -16.52 12.09 -28.38
CA VAL A 241 -17.27 13.02 -29.23
C VAL A 241 -16.96 14.48 -28.89
N LEU A 242 -16.82 14.83 -27.60
CA LEU A 242 -16.42 16.19 -27.19
C LEU A 242 -15.05 16.57 -27.75
N ARG A 243 -14.08 15.63 -27.73
CA ARG A 243 -12.77 15.83 -28.36
C ARG A 243 -12.88 16.00 -29.87
N ARG A 244 -13.81 15.29 -30.54
CA ARG A 244 -14.06 15.48 -31.97
C ARG A 244 -14.59 16.88 -32.27
N GLN A 245 -15.51 17.38 -31.45
CA GLN A 245 -16.09 18.72 -31.57
C GLN A 245 -15.02 19.80 -31.36
N LEU A 246 -14.17 19.65 -30.33
CA LEU A 246 -13.04 20.54 -30.07
C LEU A 246 -12.03 20.54 -31.22
N ALA A 247 -11.59 19.37 -31.68
CA ALA A 247 -10.66 19.26 -32.80
C ALA A 247 -11.20 19.93 -34.09
N GLN A 248 -12.51 19.90 -34.30
CA GLN A 248 -13.15 20.61 -35.41
C GLN A 248 -13.07 22.13 -35.27
N LEU A 249 -13.31 22.65 -34.07
CA LEU A 249 -13.26 24.09 -33.77
C LEU A 249 -11.83 24.64 -33.80
N GLU A 250 -10.86 23.83 -33.38
CA GLU A 250 -9.43 24.17 -33.36
C GLU A 250 -8.75 23.98 -34.72
N GLY A 251 -9.40 23.31 -35.66
CA GLY A 251 -8.84 23.01 -36.99
C GLY A 251 -7.80 21.87 -36.99
N ASP A 252 -7.79 21.03 -35.95
CA ASP A 252 -6.93 19.84 -35.91
C ASP A 252 -7.54 18.70 -36.74
N ALA A 253 -7.17 18.67 -38.02
CA ALA A 253 -7.61 17.66 -38.97
C ALA A 253 -7.12 16.25 -38.60
N VAL A 254 -5.95 16.11 -37.99
CA VAL A 254 -5.35 14.81 -37.68
C VAL A 254 -6.10 14.15 -36.52
N ALA A 255 -6.31 14.89 -35.43
CA ALA A 255 -7.12 14.41 -34.31
C ALA A 255 -8.56 14.13 -34.75
N SER A 256 -9.13 14.99 -35.59
CA SER A 256 -10.48 14.84 -36.13
C SER A 256 -10.67 13.54 -36.90
N GLU A 257 -9.74 13.19 -37.79
CA GLU A 257 -9.81 11.94 -38.57
C GLU A 257 -9.60 10.69 -37.70
N ARG A 258 -8.61 10.71 -36.81
CA ARG A 258 -8.38 9.57 -35.89
C ARG A 258 -9.59 9.28 -35.01
N ILE A 259 -10.24 10.32 -34.49
CA ILE A 259 -11.42 10.18 -33.65
C ILE A 259 -12.62 9.72 -34.49
N ARG A 260 -12.77 10.22 -35.72
CA ARG A 260 -13.79 9.74 -36.68
C ARG A 260 -13.71 8.23 -36.87
N GLU A 261 -12.53 7.70 -37.21
CA GLU A 261 -12.33 6.26 -37.43
C GLU A 261 -12.75 5.45 -36.19
N THR A 262 -12.43 5.96 -35.00
CA THR A 262 -12.81 5.32 -33.74
C THR A 262 -14.33 5.29 -33.55
N ILE A 263 -15.02 6.40 -33.84
CA ILE A 263 -16.49 6.49 -33.75
C ILE A 263 -17.16 5.57 -34.80
N GLN A 264 -16.63 5.54 -36.04
CA GLN A 264 -17.10 4.63 -37.09
C GLN A 264 -16.95 3.16 -36.70
N ALA A 265 -15.84 2.79 -36.05
CA ALA A 265 -15.63 1.44 -35.56
C ALA A 265 -16.66 1.03 -34.49
N ILE A 266 -16.97 1.95 -33.56
CA ILE A 266 -18.03 1.75 -32.55
C ILE A 266 -19.39 1.56 -33.23
N ALA A 267 -19.76 2.42 -34.18
CA ALA A 267 -21.02 2.31 -34.91
C ALA A 267 -21.11 0.98 -35.69
N THR A 268 -20.04 0.59 -36.38
CA THR A 268 -19.95 -0.69 -37.12
C THR A 268 -20.14 -1.89 -36.18
N ALA A 269 -19.57 -1.84 -34.97
CA ALA A 269 -19.73 -2.90 -33.98
C ALA A 269 -21.16 -3.00 -33.40
N LEU A 270 -21.95 -1.92 -33.47
CA LEU A 270 -23.36 -1.91 -33.04
C LEU A 270 -24.31 -2.50 -34.10
N LEU A 271 -23.99 -2.41 -35.40
CA LEU A 271 -24.82 -2.95 -36.49
C LEU A 271 -25.26 -4.42 -36.31
N PRO A 272 -24.39 -5.38 -35.93
CA PRO A 272 -24.80 -6.77 -35.70
C PRO A 272 -25.73 -6.93 -34.47
N LYS A 273 -25.83 -5.92 -33.60
CA LYS A 273 -26.64 -5.94 -32.36
C LYS A 273 -28.09 -5.48 -32.58
N LYS A 274 -28.57 -5.45 -33.83
CA LYS A 274 -29.94 -5.06 -34.21
C LYS A 274 -31.10 -5.82 -33.52
N ASN A 275 -30.82 -6.96 -32.89
CA ASN A 275 -31.82 -7.71 -32.12
C ASN A 275 -32.16 -7.04 -30.77
N ILE A 276 -31.34 -6.10 -30.31
CA ILE A 276 -31.60 -5.33 -29.09
C ILE A 276 -32.55 -4.16 -29.44
N PRO A 277 -33.72 -4.01 -28.77
CA PRO A 277 -34.72 -3.00 -29.14
C PRO A 277 -34.18 -1.57 -29.21
N SER A 278 -33.38 -1.16 -28.22
CA SER A 278 -32.78 0.18 -28.17
C SER A 278 -31.77 0.43 -29.30
N VAL A 279 -31.10 -0.61 -29.80
CA VAL A 279 -30.21 -0.52 -30.97
C VAL A 279 -31.03 -0.45 -32.25
N ALA A 280 -32.09 -1.25 -32.35
CA ALA A 280 -32.99 -1.25 -33.51
C ALA A 280 -33.64 0.13 -33.74
N GLU A 281 -34.03 0.82 -32.66
CA GLU A 281 -34.58 2.19 -32.72
C GLU A 281 -33.62 3.21 -33.34
N GLN A 282 -32.32 3.04 -33.15
CA GLN A 282 -31.29 3.95 -33.67
C GLN A 282 -30.58 3.40 -34.92
N LEU A 283 -31.04 2.29 -35.50
CA LEU A 283 -30.32 1.57 -36.54
C LEU A 283 -30.01 2.43 -37.78
N ALA A 284 -30.94 3.29 -38.18
CA ALA A 284 -30.73 4.21 -39.30
C ALA A 284 -29.55 5.16 -39.05
N LEU A 285 -29.49 5.76 -37.87
CA LEU A 285 -28.38 6.64 -37.48
C LEU A 285 -27.07 5.87 -37.33
N ILE A 286 -27.10 4.64 -36.81
CA ILE A 286 -25.91 3.79 -36.69
C ILE A 286 -25.34 3.47 -38.07
N ASP A 287 -26.20 3.14 -39.05
CA ASP A 287 -25.81 2.86 -40.44
C ASP A 287 -25.22 4.10 -41.13
N GLU A 288 -25.85 5.27 -40.95
CA GLU A 288 -25.34 6.55 -41.44
C GLU A 288 -23.95 6.87 -40.87
N VAL A 289 -23.78 6.80 -39.55
CA VAL A 289 -22.51 7.10 -38.86
C VAL A 289 -21.41 6.10 -39.22
N ALA A 290 -21.76 4.84 -39.51
CA ALA A 290 -20.80 3.85 -39.99
C ALA A 290 -20.31 4.14 -41.42
N GLY A 291 -21.13 4.79 -42.25
CA GLY A 291 -20.78 5.16 -43.63
C GLY A 291 -19.94 6.43 -43.73
N ASP A 292 -19.06 6.50 -44.73
CA ASP A 292 -18.19 7.69 -44.94
C ASP A 292 -18.97 8.94 -45.37
N GLN A 293 -20.14 8.78 -46.01
CA GLN A 293 -20.92 9.90 -46.51
C GLN A 293 -21.42 10.84 -45.41
N TRP A 294 -21.77 10.32 -44.24
CA TRP A 294 -22.25 11.12 -43.11
C TRP A 294 -21.18 12.06 -42.56
N TRP A 295 -19.90 11.71 -42.75
CA TRP A 295 -18.76 12.47 -42.26
C TRP A 295 -18.32 13.59 -43.21
N VAL A 296 -18.80 13.59 -44.45
CA VAL A 296 -18.58 14.69 -45.38
C VAL A 296 -19.35 15.91 -44.87
N ASP A 297 -18.62 16.99 -44.58
CA ASP A 297 -19.17 18.25 -44.05
C ASP A 297 -19.99 18.12 -42.75
N VAL A 298 -19.63 17.17 -41.88
CA VAL A 298 -20.31 16.98 -40.59
C VAL A 298 -20.25 18.24 -39.71
N ALA A 299 -21.40 18.68 -39.21
CA ALA A 299 -21.52 19.86 -38.35
C ALA A 299 -21.52 19.49 -36.85
N LEU A 300 -21.16 20.44 -35.97
CA LEU A 300 -21.13 20.23 -34.52
C LEU A 300 -22.48 19.76 -33.93
N PRO A 301 -23.65 20.29 -34.37
CA PRO A 301 -24.95 19.80 -33.91
C PRO A 301 -25.21 18.34 -34.32
N MET A 302 -24.72 17.89 -35.48
CA MET A 302 -24.87 16.49 -35.91
C MET A 302 -24.09 15.56 -34.98
N LEU A 303 -22.86 15.94 -34.61
CA LEU A 303 -22.05 15.21 -33.63
C LEU A 303 -22.75 15.15 -32.26
N GLU A 304 -23.40 16.23 -31.84
CA GLU A 304 -24.12 16.26 -30.57
C GLU A 304 -25.35 15.35 -30.55
N VAL A 305 -26.17 15.40 -31.62
CA VAL A 305 -27.33 14.51 -31.75
C VAL A 305 -26.91 13.05 -31.78
N MET A 306 -25.83 12.73 -32.51
CA MET A 306 -25.21 11.40 -32.51
C MET A 306 -24.78 10.99 -31.10
N ARG A 307 -24.09 11.87 -30.37
CA ARG A 307 -23.63 11.60 -29.00
C ARG A 307 -24.78 11.19 -28.09
N LEU A 308 -25.83 12.02 -28.04
CA LEU A 308 -26.97 11.80 -27.16
C LEU A 308 -27.73 10.51 -27.47
N ARG A 309 -27.84 10.14 -28.75
CA ARG A 309 -28.56 8.92 -29.18
C ARG A 309 -27.74 7.65 -29.03
N LEU A 310 -26.43 7.71 -29.25
CA LEU A 310 -25.58 6.52 -29.28
C LEU A 310 -24.91 6.21 -27.94
N ARG A 311 -24.71 7.19 -27.04
CA ARG A 311 -24.00 6.99 -25.75
C ARG A 311 -24.48 5.78 -24.96
N GLY A 312 -25.79 5.60 -24.87
CA GLY A 312 -26.40 4.52 -24.08
C GLY A 312 -26.25 3.15 -24.73
N LEU A 313 -25.94 3.10 -26.04
CA LEU A 313 -25.81 1.87 -26.81
C LEU A 313 -24.38 1.31 -26.77
N VAL A 314 -23.38 2.14 -26.47
CA VAL A 314 -21.96 1.74 -26.48
C VAL A 314 -21.68 0.57 -25.54
N ARG A 315 -22.45 0.42 -24.45
CA ARG A 315 -22.39 -0.75 -23.54
C ARG A 315 -22.56 -2.11 -24.23
N PHE A 316 -23.18 -2.14 -25.42
CA PHE A 316 -23.46 -3.35 -26.19
C PHE A 316 -22.38 -3.69 -27.22
N VAL A 317 -21.41 -2.78 -27.43
CA VAL A 317 -20.23 -3.07 -28.23
C VAL A 317 -19.45 -4.12 -27.46
N GLU A 318 -19.27 -5.29 -28.07
CA GLU A 318 -18.35 -6.27 -27.52
C GLU A 318 -17.01 -5.59 -27.40
N LYS A 319 -16.44 -5.63 -26.20
CA LYS A 319 -15.05 -5.25 -25.96
C LYS A 319 -14.23 -6.25 -26.74
N THR A 320 -14.03 -5.99 -28.04
CA THR A 320 -13.05 -6.68 -28.86
C THR A 320 -11.79 -6.72 -28.01
N LYS A 321 -11.10 -7.86 -27.93
CA LYS A 321 -9.78 -8.00 -27.30
C LYS A 321 -8.72 -7.15 -28.02
N GLN A 322 -8.99 -5.87 -28.23
CA GLN A 322 -8.00 -4.85 -28.48
C GLN A 322 -7.43 -4.54 -27.11
N ASN A 323 -6.11 -4.63 -26.95
CA ASN A 323 -5.44 -4.09 -25.78
C ASN A 323 -5.94 -2.65 -25.61
N PRO A 324 -6.73 -2.35 -24.57
CA PRO A 324 -7.18 -0.99 -24.35
C PRO A 324 -5.95 -0.12 -24.23
N VAL A 325 -5.83 0.87 -25.12
CA VAL A 325 -4.82 1.91 -24.97
C VAL A 325 -5.30 2.78 -23.82
N TYR A 326 -4.91 2.42 -22.61
CA TYR A 326 -4.94 3.32 -21.48
C TYR A 326 -3.95 4.44 -21.79
N THR A 327 -4.44 5.69 -21.83
CA THR A 327 -3.55 6.84 -21.70
C THR A 327 -3.14 6.89 -20.23
N ASP A 328 -2.25 5.99 -19.84
CA ASP A 328 -1.59 6.00 -18.55
C ASP A 328 -0.45 7.03 -18.68
N PHE A 329 -0.68 8.20 -18.10
CA PHE A 329 0.39 9.18 -17.98
C PHE A 329 1.21 8.71 -16.78
N GLU A 330 2.42 8.22 -17.05
CA GLU A 330 3.36 7.82 -16.00
C GLU A 330 3.52 8.99 -15.02
N ASP A 331 3.18 8.73 -13.76
CA ASP A 331 3.39 9.67 -12.68
C ASP A 331 4.89 9.91 -12.52
N THR A 332 5.26 11.15 -12.22
CA THR A 332 6.59 11.46 -11.70
C THR A 332 6.61 11.07 -10.23
N VAL A 333 6.69 9.77 -9.97
CA VAL A 333 6.96 9.25 -8.63
C VAL A 333 8.45 9.48 -8.37
N ASP A 334 8.80 9.99 -7.19
CA ASP A 334 10.20 10.00 -6.75
C ASP A 334 10.78 8.57 -6.85
N GLU A 335 12.08 8.46 -7.11
CA GLU A 335 12.73 7.16 -7.30
C GLU A 335 12.35 6.20 -6.16
N PRO A 336 11.66 5.08 -6.46
CA PRO A 336 11.18 4.18 -5.44
C PRO A 336 12.37 3.61 -4.68
N THR A 337 12.43 3.86 -3.37
CA THR A 337 13.41 3.19 -2.52
C THR A 337 12.94 1.76 -2.30
N LEU A 338 13.63 0.80 -2.92
CA LEU A 338 13.37 -0.61 -2.68
C LEU A 338 13.75 -0.95 -1.24
N VAL A 339 12.73 -1.18 -0.42
CA VAL A 339 12.89 -1.67 0.95
C VAL A 339 12.50 -3.14 0.94
N ASP A 340 13.48 -4.01 1.06
CA ASP A 340 13.23 -5.45 1.24
C ASP A 340 12.51 -5.66 2.56
N LEU A 341 11.20 -5.92 2.46
CA LEU A 341 10.42 -6.35 3.60
C LEU A 341 10.96 -7.72 4.02
N PRO A 342 11.44 -7.91 5.27
CA PRO A 342 11.88 -9.21 5.72
C PRO A 342 10.71 -10.17 5.53
N GLN A 343 10.88 -11.17 4.65
CA GLN A 343 9.84 -12.14 4.34
C GLN A 343 9.34 -12.72 5.66
N VAL A 344 8.09 -12.40 6.00
CA VAL A 344 7.44 -12.95 7.19
C VAL A 344 7.04 -14.37 6.83
N THR A 345 7.98 -15.30 6.96
CA THR A 345 7.65 -16.71 7.17
C THR A 345 6.71 -16.75 8.38
N SER A 346 5.52 -17.31 8.15
CA SER A 346 4.46 -17.35 9.13
C SER A 346 4.93 -17.92 10.46
N GLY A 347 4.82 -17.14 11.53
CA GLY A 347 4.55 -17.66 12.88
C GLY A 347 5.70 -17.86 13.87
N MET A 348 6.95 -17.50 13.57
CA MET A 348 8.02 -17.59 14.57
C MET A 348 8.19 -16.29 15.38
N ASN A 349 7.60 -16.28 16.57
CA ASN A 349 7.94 -15.28 17.59
C ASN A 349 9.37 -15.57 18.10
N TRP A 350 10.33 -14.72 17.72
CA TRP A 350 11.76 -14.86 18.06
C TRP A 350 12.02 -15.05 19.56
N GLU A 351 11.31 -14.32 20.43
CA GLU A 351 11.47 -14.45 21.88
C GLU A 351 11.01 -15.83 22.38
N ARG A 352 9.90 -16.35 21.82
CA ARG A 352 9.41 -17.69 22.15
C ARG A 352 10.31 -18.79 21.61
N PHE A 353 10.85 -18.61 20.40
CA PHE A 353 11.85 -19.51 19.84
C PHE A 353 13.08 -19.57 20.75
N ARG A 354 13.62 -18.41 21.14
CA ARG A 354 14.77 -18.30 22.05
C ARG A 354 14.52 -19.01 23.38
N ALA A 355 13.36 -18.78 24.00
CA ALA A 355 13.00 -19.39 25.27
C ALA A 355 12.86 -20.93 25.17
N LYS A 356 12.27 -21.44 24.07
CA LYS A 356 12.16 -22.89 23.83
C LYS A 356 13.50 -23.55 23.55
N ALA A 357 14.30 -22.94 22.67
CA ALA A 357 15.64 -23.41 22.35
C ALA A 357 16.51 -23.46 23.63
N GLN A 358 16.45 -22.42 24.46
CA GLN A 358 17.15 -22.40 25.75
C GLN A 358 16.70 -23.52 26.70
N ALA A 359 15.39 -23.75 26.83
CA ALA A 359 14.86 -24.82 27.68
C ALA A 359 15.31 -26.21 27.19
N TYR A 360 15.23 -26.45 25.88
CA TYR A 360 15.63 -27.71 25.26
C TYR A 360 17.14 -27.97 25.40
N LEU A 361 17.97 -26.96 25.09
CA LEU A 361 19.43 -27.09 25.21
C LEU A 361 19.85 -27.34 26.66
N LYS A 362 19.12 -26.79 27.64
CA LYS A 362 19.36 -27.04 29.07
C LYS A 362 19.02 -28.48 29.49
N GLU A 363 18.02 -29.10 28.86
CA GLU A 363 17.67 -30.52 29.10
C GLU A 363 18.69 -31.48 28.47
N HIS A 364 19.45 -31.03 27.48
CA HIS A 364 20.44 -31.81 26.72
C HIS A 364 21.90 -31.34 26.96
N GLU A 365 22.20 -30.86 28.17
CA GLU A 365 23.55 -30.43 28.59
C GLU A 365 24.61 -31.56 28.55
N ASP A 366 24.18 -32.82 28.46
CA ASP A 366 25.05 -33.99 28.34
C ASP A 366 25.63 -34.19 26.92
N HIS A 367 25.09 -33.49 25.91
CA HIS A 367 25.55 -33.64 24.53
C HIS A 367 26.97 -33.09 24.31
N VAL A 368 27.79 -33.84 23.56
CA VAL A 368 29.23 -33.58 23.40
C VAL A 368 29.51 -32.22 22.78
N ALA A 369 28.78 -31.84 21.72
CA ALA A 369 28.96 -30.55 21.05
C ALA A 369 28.61 -29.36 21.96
N LEU A 370 27.58 -29.50 22.80
CA LEU A 370 27.16 -28.46 23.74
C LEU A 370 28.16 -28.32 24.90
N GLN A 371 28.71 -29.44 25.39
CA GLN A 371 29.78 -29.41 26.39
C GLN A 371 31.06 -28.76 25.86
N ARG A 372 31.43 -29.01 24.60
CA ARG A 372 32.57 -28.34 23.96
C ARG A 372 32.36 -26.83 23.89
N LEU A 373 31.17 -26.42 23.46
CA LEU A 373 30.80 -25.00 23.37
C LEU A 373 30.85 -24.31 24.76
N ARG A 374 30.31 -24.95 25.81
CA ARG A 374 30.30 -24.39 27.17
C ARG A 374 31.68 -24.40 27.83
N ARG A 375 32.51 -25.41 27.55
CA ARG A 375 33.87 -25.53 28.13
C ARG A 375 34.95 -24.74 27.38
N ASN A 376 34.54 -23.78 26.55
CA ASN A 376 35.43 -22.95 25.75
C ASN A 376 36.44 -23.77 24.92
N LYS A 377 35.99 -24.86 24.29
CA LYS A 377 36.82 -25.63 23.35
C LYS A 377 36.41 -25.28 21.92
N GLN A 378 37.40 -25.22 21.02
CA GLN A 378 37.15 -24.95 19.60
C GLN A 378 36.11 -25.94 19.04
N LEU A 379 35.07 -25.40 18.39
CA LEU A 379 34.12 -26.24 17.67
C LEU A 379 34.74 -26.85 16.42
N THR A 380 34.24 -28.03 16.04
CA THR A 380 34.44 -28.59 14.69
C THR A 380 33.21 -28.33 13.81
N PRO A 381 33.31 -28.47 12.48
CA PRO A 381 32.14 -28.43 11.60
C PRO A 381 31.07 -29.46 11.98
N GLU A 382 31.47 -30.66 12.38
CA GLU A 382 30.56 -31.72 12.85
C GLU A 382 29.83 -31.34 14.14
N ASP A 383 30.48 -30.59 15.03
CA ASP A 383 29.84 -30.06 16.24
C ASP A 383 28.78 -29.01 15.88
N LEU A 384 29.02 -28.16 14.88
CA LEU A 384 28.02 -27.20 14.39
C LEU A 384 26.80 -27.89 13.77
N ASP A 385 27.01 -28.94 12.97
CA ASP A 385 25.92 -29.71 12.37
C ASP A 385 25.04 -30.34 13.46
N SER A 386 25.68 -30.95 14.46
CA SER A 386 24.97 -31.52 15.61
C SER A 386 24.18 -30.47 16.39
N LEU A 387 24.76 -29.28 16.60
CA LEU A 387 24.10 -28.16 17.26
C LEU A 387 22.92 -27.59 16.43
N ALA A 388 23.03 -27.62 15.10
CA ALA A 388 21.95 -27.24 14.19
C ALA A 388 20.77 -28.23 14.29
N GLU A 389 21.06 -29.53 14.33
CA GLU A 389 20.06 -30.58 14.53
C GLU A 389 19.34 -30.41 15.87
N MET A 390 20.06 -30.06 16.95
CA MET A 390 19.46 -29.80 18.26
C MET A 390 18.52 -28.59 18.25
N LEU A 391 18.86 -27.52 17.52
CA LEU A 391 17.97 -26.37 17.37
C LEU A 391 16.71 -26.71 16.58
N ILE A 392 16.82 -27.54 15.53
CA ILE A 392 15.67 -28.04 14.78
C ILE A 392 14.81 -28.95 15.67
N ALA A 393 15.42 -29.83 16.46
CA ALA A 393 14.68 -30.68 17.38
C ALA A 393 13.91 -29.87 18.45
N SER A 394 14.48 -28.74 18.90
CA SER A 394 13.86 -27.85 19.88
C SER A 394 12.58 -27.15 19.39
N SER A 395 12.38 -27.05 18.07
CA SER A 395 11.22 -26.36 17.48
C SER A 395 10.01 -27.27 17.23
N GLY A 396 10.15 -28.60 17.39
CA GLY A 396 9.07 -29.57 17.14
C GLY A 396 8.61 -29.58 15.68
N ASP A 397 7.30 -29.64 15.44
CA ASP A 397 6.68 -29.64 14.09
C ASP A 397 6.84 -28.31 13.31
N GLN A 398 7.46 -27.28 13.89
CA GLN A 398 7.76 -26.05 13.17
C GLN A 398 9.03 -26.22 12.35
N GLN A 399 8.93 -26.07 11.03
CA GLN A 399 10.09 -25.92 10.15
C GLN A 399 10.89 -24.69 10.57
N VAL A 400 12.05 -24.90 11.18
CA VAL A 400 13.04 -23.85 11.43
C VAL A 400 13.85 -23.66 10.17
N ASP A 401 13.84 -22.43 9.67
CA ASP A 401 14.80 -22.01 8.68
C ASP A 401 16.11 -21.59 9.39
N LEU A 402 17.13 -22.43 9.27
CA LEU A 402 18.46 -22.16 9.85
C LEU A 402 19.16 -20.96 9.17
N ALA A 403 18.83 -20.68 7.89
CA ALA A 403 19.37 -19.51 7.20
C ALA A 403 18.83 -18.23 7.85
N TRP A 404 17.53 -18.20 8.16
CA TRP A 404 16.89 -17.10 8.89
C TRP A 404 17.48 -16.88 10.30
N VAL A 405 17.78 -17.96 11.04
CA VAL A 405 18.43 -17.85 12.36
C VAL A 405 19.84 -17.29 12.22
N THR A 406 20.60 -17.74 11.23
CA THR A 406 21.99 -17.33 10.99
C THR A 406 22.07 -15.88 10.53
N GLU A 407 21.18 -15.45 9.64
CA GLU A 407 21.11 -14.05 9.17
C GLU A 407 20.84 -13.09 10.33
N ARG A 408 19.97 -13.49 11.27
CA ARG A 408 19.54 -12.63 12.39
C ARG A 408 20.49 -12.64 13.58
N ALA A 409 21.22 -13.74 13.78
CA ALA A 409 22.15 -13.91 14.90
C ALA A 409 23.63 -13.86 14.48
N GLY A 410 23.92 -13.66 13.20
CA GLY A 410 25.26 -13.65 12.60
C GLY A 410 25.83 -15.05 12.39
N ALA A 411 26.00 -15.81 13.47
CA ALA A 411 26.57 -17.16 13.43
C ALA A 411 25.92 -18.10 14.44
N LEU A 412 25.78 -19.37 14.05
CA LEU A 412 25.05 -20.38 14.81
C LEU A 412 25.70 -20.72 16.17
N GLY A 413 27.01 -20.96 16.18
CA GLY A 413 27.75 -21.31 17.40
C GLY A 413 27.70 -20.20 18.46
N PRO A 414 28.01 -18.94 18.09
CA PRO A 414 27.84 -17.81 18.99
C PRO A 414 26.42 -17.65 19.52
N PHE A 415 25.42 -17.79 18.64
CA PHE A 415 24.02 -17.73 19.00
C PHE A 415 23.66 -18.75 20.08
N ILE A 416 24.00 -20.02 19.88
CA ILE A 416 23.70 -21.10 20.83
C ILE A 416 24.40 -20.84 22.16
N ARG A 417 25.66 -20.37 22.15
CA ARG A 417 26.39 -20.05 23.37
C ARG A 417 25.71 -18.94 24.16
N SER A 418 25.08 -17.98 23.47
CA SER A 418 24.28 -16.94 24.12
C SER A 418 22.98 -17.41 24.78
N LEU A 419 22.58 -18.66 24.56
CA LEU A 419 21.41 -19.27 25.20
C LEU A 419 21.79 -20.08 26.44
N VAL A 420 22.92 -20.79 26.38
CA VAL A 420 23.34 -21.72 27.45
C VAL A 420 24.38 -21.14 28.40
N GLY A 421 25.05 -20.05 28.02
CA GLY A 421 26.12 -19.46 28.82
C GLY A 421 27.43 -20.24 28.74
N LEU A 422 28.51 -19.65 29.26
CA LEU A 422 29.82 -20.31 29.37
C LEU A 422 29.93 -21.07 30.70
N ASP A 423 30.69 -22.16 30.73
CA ASP A 423 31.01 -22.83 31.99
C ASP A 423 31.91 -21.95 32.86
N ARG A 424 31.55 -21.80 34.14
CA ARG A 424 32.27 -20.91 35.06
C ARG A 424 33.73 -21.35 35.28
N ALA A 425 34.01 -22.65 35.31
CA ALA A 425 35.37 -23.14 35.51
C ALA A 425 36.21 -22.82 34.27
N SER A 426 35.66 -22.99 33.08
CA SER A 426 36.34 -22.62 31.82
C SER A 426 36.54 -21.12 31.66
N ALA A 427 35.56 -20.30 32.05
CA ALA A 427 35.71 -18.85 32.10
C ALA A 427 36.82 -18.43 33.08
N SER A 428 36.87 -19.05 34.26
CA SER A 428 37.90 -18.79 35.26
C SER A 428 39.28 -19.27 34.82
N GLU A 429 39.36 -20.37 34.07
CA GLU A 429 40.60 -20.89 33.49
C GLU A 429 41.19 -19.91 32.47
N ALA A 430 40.35 -19.32 31.60
CA ALA A 430 40.78 -18.31 30.62
C ALA A 430 41.38 -17.05 31.29
N PHE A 431 40.87 -16.67 32.46
CA PHE A 431 41.31 -15.51 33.22
C PHE A 431 42.19 -15.85 34.45
N ALA A 432 42.67 -17.09 34.57
CA ALA A 432 43.31 -17.59 35.79
C ALA A 432 44.51 -16.75 36.25
N ASN A 433 45.27 -16.19 35.29
CA ASN A 433 46.41 -15.34 35.58
C ASN A 433 46.03 -14.05 36.33
N TYR A 434 44.84 -13.51 36.09
CA TYR A 434 44.35 -12.26 36.69
C TYR A 434 43.57 -12.46 37.99
N LEU A 435 43.36 -13.72 38.40
CA LEU A 435 42.70 -14.11 39.65
C LEU A 435 43.70 -14.41 40.77
N ASP A 436 44.99 -14.11 40.57
CA ASP A 436 46.05 -14.30 41.55
C ASP A 436 46.12 -13.12 42.53
N ASP A 437 45.57 -13.32 43.74
CA ASP A 437 45.53 -12.35 44.86
C ASP A 437 46.92 -11.85 45.32
N THR A 438 48.01 -12.47 44.85
CA THR A 438 49.39 -12.01 45.15
C THR A 438 49.95 -11.04 44.11
N LYS A 439 49.34 -10.96 42.92
CA LYS A 439 49.82 -10.16 41.78
C LYS A 439 48.89 -9.00 41.42
N PHE A 440 47.59 -9.16 41.63
CA PHE A 440 46.58 -8.17 41.23
C PHE A 440 45.86 -7.60 42.45
N SER A 441 45.39 -6.35 42.31
CA SER A 441 44.64 -5.67 43.37
C SER A 441 43.21 -6.19 43.48
N VAL A 442 42.58 -5.95 44.64
CA VAL A 442 41.18 -6.35 44.91
C VAL A 442 40.21 -5.80 43.86
N ASP A 443 40.44 -4.57 43.39
CA ASP A 443 39.59 -3.93 42.37
C ASP A 443 39.76 -4.59 40.98
N GLN A 444 40.99 -4.98 40.63
CA GLN A 444 41.29 -5.72 39.39
C GLN A 444 40.65 -7.12 39.38
N ILE A 445 40.77 -7.85 40.49
CA ILE A 445 40.18 -9.19 40.62
C ILE A 445 38.65 -9.11 40.59
N ARG A 446 38.06 -8.09 41.21
CA ARG A 446 36.62 -7.84 41.14
C ARG A 446 36.17 -7.51 39.72
N PHE A 447 36.93 -6.72 38.97
CA PHE A 447 36.63 -6.40 37.57
C PHE A 447 36.62 -7.67 36.69
N VAL A 448 37.64 -8.52 36.83
CA VAL A 448 37.70 -9.80 36.10
C VAL A 448 36.60 -10.76 36.54
N SER A 449 36.23 -10.75 37.82
CA SER A 449 35.10 -11.56 38.32
C SER A 449 33.77 -11.16 37.68
N LEU A 450 33.56 -9.86 37.41
CA LEU A 450 32.39 -9.37 36.68
C LEU A 450 32.40 -9.83 35.20
N ILE A 451 33.57 -9.86 34.55
CA ILE A 451 33.71 -10.41 33.19
C ILE A 451 33.32 -11.89 33.18
N ILE A 452 33.83 -12.67 34.15
CA ILE A 452 33.51 -14.10 34.29
C ILE A 452 32.01 -14.31 34.52
N GLU A 453 31.37 -13.49 35.35
CA GLU A 453 29.94 -13.57 35.63
C GLU A 453 29.09 -13.27 34.38
N GLU A 454 29.47 -12.25 33.60
CA GLU A 454 28.78 -11.91 32.36
C GLU A 454 28.99 -12.98 31.28
N LEU A 455 30.21 -13.52 31.12
CA LEU A 455 30.46 -14.66 30.21
C LEU A 455 29.70 -15.92 30.63
N THR A 456 29.57 -16.18 31.92
CA THR A 456 28.80 -17.33 32.43
C THR A 456 27.30 -17.16 32.12
N SER A 457 26.79 -15.94 32.17
CA SER A 457 25.36 -15.66 31.98
C SER A 457 24.96 -15.50 30.51
N ASN A 458 25.75 -14.74 29.76
CA ASN A 458 25.47 -14.35 28.37
C ASN A 458 26.23 -15.19 27.35
N GLY A 459 27.19 -16.01 27.78
CA GLY A 459 27.99 -16.89 26.92
C GLY A 459 29.01 -16.17 26.04
N ILE A 460 28.78 -14.91 25.69
CA ILE A 460 29.60 -14.09 24.79
C ILE A 460 29.67 -12.69 25.36
N MET A 461 30.83 -12.07 25.21
CA MET A 461 31.03 -10.67 25.52
C MET A 461 31.88 -10.04 24.41
N GLU A 462 31.35 -9.01 23.76
CA GLU A 462 32.13 -8.20 22.83
C GLU A 462 33.04 -7.23 23.61
N PRO A 463 34.28 -6.96 23.17
CA PRO A 463 35.20 -6.06 23.87
C PRO A 463 34.64 -4.66 24.14
N ALA A 464 33.77 -4.15 23.26
CA ALA A 464 33.11 -2.85 23.44
C ALA A 464 32.26 -2.77 24.72
N ARG A 465 31.77 -3.92 25.22
CA ARG A 465 30.95 -4.01 26.43
C ARG A 465 31.67 -3.51 27.69
N LEU A 466 33.01 -3.54 27.70
CA LEU A 466 33.84 -3.04 28.81
C LEU A 466 33.75 -1.52 29.00
N TYR A 467 33.20 -0.79 28.02
CA TYR A 467 32.98 0.66 28.08
C TYR A 467 31.52 1.03 28.40
N GLU A 468 30.71 0.05 28.80
CA GLU A 468 29.31 0.25 29.19
C GLU A 468 29.09 -0.11 30.68
N SER A 469 27.96 0.31 31.24
CA SER A 469 27.55 -0.08 32.59
C SER A 469 27.31 -1.60 32.66
N PRO A 470 27.80 -2.33 33.70
CA PRO A 470 28.31 -1.85 34.99
C PRO A 470 29.85 -1.63 35.08
N TYR A 471 30.60 -1.86 34.00
CA TYR A 471 32.07 -1.80 34.04
C TYR A 471 32.61 -0.39 34.26
N VAL A 472 32.00 0.60 33.60
CA VAL A 472 32.38 2.02 33.76
C VAL A 472 32.18 2.54 35.19
N ASP A 473 31.25 1.96 35.96
CA ASP A 473 30.99 2.34 37.35
C ASP A 473 32.11 1.90 38.31
N HIS A 474 32.90 0.90 37.89
CA HIS A 474 34.06 0.40 38.61
C HIS A 474 35.40 0.99 38.12
N GLY A 475 35.35 1.80 37.05
CA GLY A 475 36.50 2.40 36.37
C GLY A 475 36.70 1.83 34.96
N HIS A 476 37.24 2.63 34.05
CA HIS A 476 37.52 2.17 32.69
C HIS A 476 38.61 1.09 32.70
N VAL A 477 38.46 0.08 31.84
CA VAL A 477 39.41 -1.03 31.73
C VAL A 477 40.84 -0.55 31.46
N ASP A 478 41.00 0.52 30.68
CA ASP A 478 42.30 1.14 30.36
C ASP A 478 43.00 1.76 31.59
N VAL A 479 42.21 2.13 32.61
CA VAL A 479 42.69 2.71 33.87
C VAL A 479 43.00 1.63 34.89
N ILE A 480 42.20 0.55 34.90
CA ILE A 480 42.35 -0.58 35.83
C ILE A 480 43.49 -1.51 35.39
N PHE A 481 43.68 -1.69 34.07
CA PHE A 481 44.71 -2.54 33.47
C PHE A 481 45.53 -1.77 32.41
N PRO A 482 46.33 -0.77 32.80
CA PRO A 482 47.03 0.11 31.85
C PRO A 482 48.08 -0.60 30.97
N ASN A 483 48.62 -1.74 31.40
CA ASN A 483 49.62 -2.51 30.65
C ASN A 483 49.07 -3.83 30.08
N ASP A 484 47.85 -4.24 30.45
CA ASP A 484 47.30 -5.58 30.17
C ASP A 484 45.93 -5.52 29.46
N PHE A 485 45.40 -4.34 29.18
CA PHE A 485 44.11 -4.16 28.51
C PHE A 485 44.01 -4.93 27.17
N GLU A 486 45.03 -4.80 26.31
CA GLU A 486 45.04 -5.49 25.01
C GLU A 486 44.99 -7.02 25.20
N VAL A 487 45.66 -7.54 26.23
CA VAL A 487 45.67 -8.97 26.57
C VAL A 487 44.28 -9.43 27.01
N ILE A 488 43.57 -8.63 27.81
CA ILE A 488 42.19 -8.93 28.24
C ILE A 488 41.23 -8.94 27.04
N VAL A 489 41.37 -7.96 26.13
CA VAL A 489 40.59 -7.91 24.89
C VAL A 489 40.89 -9.12 24.00
N ASP A 490 42.14 -9.53 23.89
CA ASP A 490 42.54 -10.69 23.10
C ASP A 490 42.01 -12.00 23.71
N ILE A 491 42.00 -12.14 25.05
CA ILE A 491 41.35 -13.26 25.73
C ILE A 491 39.84 -13.29 25.41
N LEU A 492 39.15 -12.15 25.41
CA LEU A 492 37.73 -12.08 25.05
C LEU A 492 37.49 -12.48 23.59
N ARG A 493 38.35 -12.01 22.67
CA ARG A 493 38.28 -12.37 21.25
C ARG A 493 38.54 -13.86 21.04
N ASP A 494 39.53 -14.41 21.72
CA ASP A 494 39.86 -15.84 21.66
C ASP A 494 38.74 -16.71 22.22
N VAL A 495 38.15 -16.32 23.36
CA VAL A 495 36.93 -16.95 23.90
C VAL A 495 35.80 -16.88 22.87
N ASN A 496 35.57 -15.76 22.19
CA ASN A 496 34.53 -15.65 21.16
C ASN A 496 34.84 -16.50 19.91
N ALA A 497 36.10 -16.57 19.49
CA ALA A 497 36.54 -17.34 18.33
C ALA A 497 36.35 -18.86 18.52
N HIS A 498 36.47 -19.37 19.75
CA HIS A 498 36.21 -20.78 20.05
C HIS A 498 34.77 -21.23 19.79
N ALA A 499 33.81 -20.30 19.70
CA ALA A 499 32.42 -20.60 19.35
C ALA A 499 32.18 -20.75 17.83
N VAL A 500 33.22 -20.62 17.01
CA VAL A 500 33.19 -20.81 15.55
C VAL A 500 34.07 -22.00 15.20
N PRO A 501 33.83 -22.77 14.11
CA PRO A 501 34.72 -23.87 13.74
C PRO A 501 36.13 -23.40 13.34
N GLY A 502 37.15 -24.12 13.82
CA GLY A 502 38.55 -23.81 13.52
C GLY A 502 38.84 -23.94 12.02
N GLY A 503 39.26 -22.84 11.37
CA GLY A 503 39.62 -22.81 9.94
C GLY A 503 38.71 -21.95 9.05
N ALA A 504 37.67 -21.30 9.60
CA ALA A 504 36.91 -20.27 8.90
C ALA A 504 37.50 -18.88 9.19
N ALA A 505 38.54 -18.52 8.46
CA ALA A 505 39.03 -17.15 8.31
C ALA A 505 38.93 -16.75 6.84
#